data_AF-A0A9E5FCZ7-F1
#
_entry.id   AF-A0A9E5FCZ7-F1
#
_cell.length_a   1.000
_cell.length_b   1.000
_cell.length_c   1.000
_cell.angle_alpha   90.00
_cell.angle_beta   90.00
_cell.angle_gamma   90.00
#
_symmetry.space_group_name_H-M   'P 1'
#
loop_
_entity.id
_entity.type
_entity.pdbx_description
1 polymer ?
#
loop_
_entity_poly.entity_id
_entity_poly.type
_entity_poly.pdbx_seq_one_letter_code
_entity_poly.pdbx_strand_id
1 'polypeptide(L)'
;MRWSITGILLVTLMTSCQSMQESQSLIPLPETTPAQPFSDLVTRARSQALAATECFYLNKWQDLEEIAKVMSQTARFMERATGIPAARQQQVLAIAAEIVQESSKLSTLAKSHDEPATQQCLQRIQVKVRELHEKP
;
A
#
# COMPACT_ATOMS: atom_id res chain seq x y z
N MET A 1 -38.65 -31.33 29.63
CA MET A 1 -38.09 -30.07 29.08
C MET A 1 -36.63 -30.33 28.72
N ARG A 2 -36.35 -30.58 27.43
CA ARG A 2 -34.99 -30.75 26.88
C ARG A 2 -34.79 -29.55 25.96
N TRP A 3 -34.04 -28.55 26.41
CA TRP A 3 -33.67 -27.40 25.60
C TRP A 3 -32.22 -27.56 25.18
N SER A 4 -32.04 -27.71 23.86
CA SER A 4 -30.78 -27.95 23.16
C SER A 4 -29.82 -26.77 23.35
N ILE A 5 -28.74 -26.98 24.10
CA ILE A 5 -27.60 -26.04 24.26
C ILE A 5 -26.48 -26.44 23.27
N THR A 6 -26.83 -26.67 22.00
CA THR A 6 -25.88 -27.16 21.00
C THR A 6 -26.00 -26.37 19.70
N GLY A 7 -25.95 -25.05 19.78
CA GLY A 7 -26.11 -24.18 18.61
C GLY A 7 -25.22 -22.95 18.53
N ILE A 8 -24.41 -22.65 19.55
CA ILE A 8 -23.68 -21.37 19.62
C ILE A 8 -22.17 -21.50 19.37
N LEU A 9 -21.62 -22.72 19.32
CA LEU A 9 -20.16 -22.92 19.17
C LEU A 9 -19.65 -22.92 17.71
N LEU A 10 -20.52 -22.83 16.69
CA LEU A 10 -20.11 -23.06 15.29
C LEU A 10 -19.93 -21.78 14.44
N VAL A 11 -20.11 -20.58 15.00
CA VAL A 11 -20.14 -19.32 14.21
C VAL A 11 -18.82 -18.53 14.25
N THR A 12 -17.82 -18.92 15.05
CA THR A 12 -16.58 -18.13 15.24
C THR A 12 -15.44 -18.44 14.25
N LEU A 13 -15.62 -19.36 13.30
CA LEU A 13 -14.54 -19.83 12.41
C LEU A 13 -14.38 -19.07 11.08
N MET A 14 -15.21 -18.06 10.79
CA MET A 14 -15.20 -17.37 9.48
C MET A 14 -14.52 -15.98 9.49
N THR A 15 -13.85 -15.58 10.57
CA THR A 15 -13.26 -14.23 10.70
C THR A 15 -11.72 -14.17 10.55
N SER A 16 -11.09 -15.21 10.03
CA SER A 16 -9.63 -15.26 9.84
C SER A 16 -9.23 -15.15 8.36
N CYS A 17 -9.46 -14.00 7.73
CA CYS A 17 -9.02 -13.81 6.34
C CYS A 17 -8.54 -12.39 5.99
N GLN A 18 -8.00 -11.63 6.96
CA GLN A 18 -7.46 -10.29 6.68
C GLN A 18 -5.97 -10.13 6.94
N SER A 19 -5.29 -10.98 7.73
CA SER A 19 -3.88 -10.73 8.08
C SER A 19 -2.85 -11.15 7.02
N MET A 20 -3.16 -12.12 6.14
CA MET A 20 -2.18 -12.59 5.14
C MET A 20 -1.98 -11.63 3.97
N GLN A 21 -2.95 -10.75 3.69
CA GLN A 21 -2.87 -9.79 2.59
C GLN A 21 -1.79 -8.72 2.85
N GLU A 22 -1.57 -8.36 4.12
CA GLU A 22 -0.68 -7.27 4.51
C GLU A 22 0.79 -7.61 4.26
N SER A 23 1.23 -8.83 4.59
CA SER A 23 2.60 -9.31 4.35
C SER A 23 2.94 -9.40 2.86
N GLN A 24 1.98 -9.81 2.03
CA GLN A 24 2.18 -9.92 0.59
C GLN A 24 2.37 -8.56 -0.08
N SER A 25 1.80 -7.51 0.48
CA SER A 25 1.91 -6.14 -0.05
C SER A 25 3.33 -5.59 -0.01
N LEU A 26 4.20 -6.15 0.82
CA LEU A 26 5.59 -5.70 1.01
C LEU A 26 6.58 -6.44 0.11
N ILE A 27 6.17 -7.54 -0.51
CA ILE A 27 7.03 -8.32 -1.42
C ILE A 27 7.02 -7.64 -2.80
N PRO A 28 8.16 -7.26 -3.39
CA PRO A 28 8.21 -6.64 -4.72
C PRO A 28 7.40 -7.42 -5.77
N LEU A 29 6.71 -6.71 -6.67
CA LEU A 29 6.00 -7.35 -7.77
C LEU A 29 7.03 -7.79 -8.83
N PRO A 30 6.99 -9.01 -9.37
CA PRO A 30 7.86 -9.39 -10.48
C PRO A 30 7.67 -8.46 -11.69
N GLU A 31 8.73 -8.09 -12.42
CA GLU A 31 8.61 -7.20 -13.60
C GLU A 31 7.68 -7.76 -14.69
N THR A 32 7.63 -9.09 -14.79
CA THR A 32 6.77 -9.86 -15.70
C THR A 32 5.34 -10.04 -15.21
N THR A 33 4.96 -9.41 -14.08
CA THR A 33 3.59 -9.51 -13.54
C THR A 33 2.59 -9.00 -14.58
N PRO A 34 1.53 -9.77 -14.87
CA PRO A 34 0.48 -9.34 -15.79
C PRO A 34 -0.23 -8.10 -15.24
N ALA A 35 -0.90 -7.36 -16.13
CA ALA A 35 -1.67 -6.17 -15.77
C ALA A 35 -2.63 -6.47 -14.59
N GLN A 36 -2.40 -5.81 -13.46
CA GLN A 36 -3.19 -5.99 -12.24
C GLN A 36 -4.41 -5.05 -12.25
N PRO A 37 -5.51 -5.41 -11.57
CA PRO A 37 -6.59 -4.48 -11.33
C PRO A 37 -6.11 -3.24 -10.57
N PHE A 38 -6.58 -2.06 -10.97
CA PHE A 38 -6.23 -0.81 -10.32
C PHE A 38 -6.57 -0.82 -8.82
N SER A 39 -7.72 -1.39 -8.45
CA SER A 39 -8.13 -1.54 -7.05
C SER A 39 -7.11 -2.27 -6.18
N ASP A 40 -6.44 -3.27 -6.75
CA ASP A 40 -5.53 -4.14 -6.02
C ASP A 40 -4.20 -3.41 -5.80
N LEU A 41 -3.73 -2.68 -6.82
CA LEU A 41 -2.56 -1.81 -6.71
C LEU A 41 -2.78 -0.67 -5.71
N VAL A 42 -3.97 -0.06 -5.68
CA VAL A 42 -4.33 0.97 -4.68
C VAL A 42 -4.33 0.38 -3.28
N THR A 43 -4.92 -0.80 -3.09
CA THR A 43 -4.93 -1.48 -1.79
C THR A 43 -3.51 -1.78 -1.32
N ARG A 44 -2.67 -2.28 -2.23
CA ARG A 44 -1.27 -2.58 -1.97
C ARG A 44 -0.46 -1.33 -1.60
N ALA A 45 -0.62 -0.23 -2.33
CA ALA A 45 0.02 1.05 -2.03
C ALA A 45 -0.39 1.60 -0.64
N ARG A 46 -1.65 1.40 -0.24
CA ARG A 46 -2.13 1.75 1.11
C ARG A 46 -1.43 0.95 2.20
N SER A 47 -1.36 -0.37 2.05
CA SER A 47 -0.66 -1.22 3.02
C SER A 47 0.83 -0.87 3.13
N GLN A 48 1.49 -0.59 2.02
CA GLN A 48 2.90 -0.15 2.01
C GLN A 48 3.10 1.20 2.70
N ALA A 49 2.22 2.17 2.47
CA ALA A 49 2.30 3.47 3.12
C ALA A 49 2.10 3.37 4.65
N LEU A 50 1.23 2.48 5.11
CA LEU A 50 1.06 2.17 6.53
C LEU A 50 2.32 1.52 7.11
N ALA A 51 2.83 0.47 6.47
CA ALA A 51 4.03 -0.23 6.92
C ALA A 51 5.27 0.70 6.94
N ALA A 52 5.41 1.60 5.95
CA ALA A 52 6.47 2.62 5.94
C ALA A 52 6.36 3.57 7.14
N THR A 53 5.14 3.98 7.48
CA THR A 53 4.88 4.84 8.65
C THR A 53 5.26 4.13 9.94
N GLU A 54 4.91 2.86 10.09
CA GLU A 54 5.32 2.05 11.25
C GLU A 54 6.83 1.88 11.33
N CYS A 55 7.49 1.58 10.20
CA CYS A 55 8.95 1.45 10.17
C CYS A 55 9.66 2.74 10.60
N PHE A 56 9.16 3.90 10.17
CA PHE A 56 9.65 5.20 10.63
C PHE A 56 9.52 5.35 12.15
N TYR A 57 8.34 5.12 12.72
CA TYR A 57 8.15 5.26 14.18
C TYR A 57 8.92 4.22 15.01
N LEU A 58 9.22 3.06 14.43
CA LEU A 58 10.03 2.01 15.07
C LEU A 58 11.53 2.15 14.79
N ASN A 59 11.97 3.23 14.13
CA ASN A 59 13.37 3.45 13.72
C ASN A 59 13.95 2.30 12.87
N LYS A 60 13.11 1.59 12.11
CA LYS A 60 13.49 0.52 11.19
C LYS A 60 13.86 1.12 9.82
N TRP A 61 14.97 1.85 9.79
CA TRP A 61 15.40 2.62 8.62
C TRP A 61 15.64 1.77 7.37
N GLN A 62 16.22 0.59 7.53
CA GLN A 62 16.45 -0.34 6.41
C GLN A 62 15.13 -0.87 5.83
N ASP A 63 14.19 -1.27 6.69
CA ASP A 63 12.87 -1.73 6.25
C ASP A 63 12.10 -0.60 5.56
N LEU A 64 12.21 0.63 6.08
CA LEU A 64 11.63 1.82 5.46
C LEU A 64 12.20 2.07 4.05
N GLU A 65 13.51 1.91 3.87
CA GLU A 65 14.17 2.04 2.56
C GLU A 65 13.60 1.01 1.57
N GLU A 66 13.49 -0.26 1.97
CA GLU A 66 12.99 -1.35 1.12
C GLU A 66 11.50 -1.18 0.79
N ILE A 67 10.67 -0.83 1.77
CA ILE A 67 9.25 -0.55 1.53
C ILE A 67 9.09 0.61 0.55
N ALA A 68 9.91 1.66 0.67
CA ALA A 68 9.88 2.79 -0.25
C ALA A 68 10.21 2.37 -1.70
N LYS A 69 11.18 1.46 -1.90
CA LYS A 69 11.47 0.90 -3.24
C LYS A 69 10.28 0.10 -3.78
N VAL A 70 9.70 -0.77 -2.96
CA VAL A 70 8.55 -1.62 -3.35
C VAL A 70 7.30 -0.78 -3.66
N MET A 71 7.10 0.31 -2.94
CA MET A 71 6.01 1.26 -3.17
C MET A 71 6.20 2.03 -4.48
N SER A 72 7.42 2.49 -4.75
CA SER A 72 7.78 3.10 -6.04
C SER A 72 7.48 2.14 -7.19
N GLN A 73 7.86 0.86 -7.05
CA GLN A 73 7.56 -0.16 -8.04
C GLN A 73 6.04 -0.33 -8.22
N THR A 74 5.29 -0.48 -7.13
CA THR A 74 3.82 -0.65 -7.15
C THR A 74 3.11 0.51 -7.87
N ALA A 75 3.58 1.74 -7.67
CA ALA A 75 3.04 2.91 -8.38
C ALA A 75 3.32 2.87 -9.89
N ARG A 76 4.50 2.40 -10.35
CA ARG A 76 4.79 2.20 -11.78
C ARG A 76 3.86 1.17 -12.44
N PHE A 77 3.43 0.15 -11.70
CA PHE A 77 2.45 -0.82 -12.20
C PHE A 77 1.08 -0.20 -12.52
N MET A 78 0.76 0.98 -11.96
CA MET A 78 -0.52 1.65 -12.22
C MET A 78 -0.65 2.12 -13.68
N GLU A 79 0.46 2.37 -14.37
CA GLU A 79 0.48 2.76 -15.79
C GLU A 79 -0.15 1.71 -16.72
N ARG A 80 -0.03 0.44 -16.32
CA ARG A 80 -0.54 -0.72 -17.06
C ARG A 80 -1.70 -1.41 -16.34
N ALA A 81 -2.33 -0.75 -15.37
CA ALA A 81 -3.41 -1.35 -14.61
C ALA A 81 -4.71 -1.44 -15.42
N THR A 82 -5.50 -2.48 -15.13
CA THR A 82 -6.83 -2.64 -15.71
C THR A 82 -7.89 -2.01 -14.81
N GLY A 83 -9.04 -1.65 -15.39
CA GLY A 83 -10.19 -1.15 -14.63
C GLY A 83 -10.07 0.30 -14.14
N ILE A 84 -9.13 1.09 -14.67
CA ILE A 84 -9.10 2.55 -14.44
C ILE A 84 -10.22 3.19 -15.27
N PRO A 85 -11.15 3.96 -14.67
CA PRO A 85 -12.14 4.72 -15.43
C PRO A 85 -11.47 5.74 -16.35
N ALA A 86 -11.85 5.78 -17.63
CA ALA A 86 -11.25 6.68 -18.63
C ALA A 86 -11.24 8.15 -18.19
N ALA A 87 -12.31 8.61 -17.53
CA ALA A 87 -12.44 9.98 -17.02
C ALA A 87 -11.37 10.36 -15.97
N ARG A 88 -10.78 9.39 -15.27
CA ARG A 88 -9.75 9.61 -14.24
C ARG A 88 -8.37 9.11 -14.64
N GLN A 89 -8.21 8.52 -15.82
CA GLN A 89 -6.96 7.87 -16.20
C GLN A 89 -5.77 8.82 -16.10
N GLN A 90 -5.86 10.02 -16.70
CA GLN A 90 -4.77 10.99 -16.65
C GLN A 90 -4.46 11.44 -15.20
N GLN A 91 -5.48 11.64 -14.37
CA GLN A 91 -5.29 12.00 -12.96
C GLN A 91 -4.60 10.88 -12.18
N VAL A 92 -5.02 9.63 -12.37
CA VAL A 92 -4.42 8.46 -11.72
C VAL A 92 -2.96 8.31 -12.10
N LEU A 93 -2.62 8.48 -13.39
CA LEU A 93 -1.25 8.40 -13.87
C LEU A 93 -0.37 9.53 -13.29
N ALA A 94 -0.90 10.74 -13.18
CA ALA A 94 -0.20 11.85 -12.53
C ALA A 94 0.09 11.57 -11.05
N ILE A 95 -0.92 11.11 -10.30
CA ILE A 95 -0.76 10.74 -8.89
C ILE A 95 0.24 9.59 -8.73
N ALA A 96 0.17 8.57 -9.60
CA ALA A 96 1.10 7.45 -9.58
C ALA A 96 2.55 7.92 -9.78
N ALA A 97 2.80 8.82 -10.74
CA ALA A 97 4.12 9.41 -10.96
C ALA A 97 4.64 10.19 -9.74
N GLU A 98 3.76 10.94 -9.07
CA GLU A 98 4.11 11.65 -7.83
C GLU A 98 4.46 10.67 -6.69
N ILE A 99 3.75 9.54 -6.58
CA ILE A 99 4.08 8.48 -5.61
C ILE A 99 5.44 7.86 -5.94
N VAL A 100 5.76 7.62 -7.22
CA VAL A 100 7.10 7.13 -7.63
C VAL A 100 8.19 8.10 -7.19
N GLN A 101 7.99 9.40 -7.42
CA GLN A 101 8.96 10.43 -7.05
C GLN A 101 9.16 10.50 -5.54
N GLU A 102 8.08 10.60 -4.76
CA GLU A 102 8.16 10.70 -3.30
C GLU A 102 8.71 9.40 -2.69
N SER A 103 8.33 8.23 -3.20
CA SER A 103 8.87 6.96 -2.69
C SER A 103 10.37 6.81 -2.96
N SER A 104 10.85 7.28 -4.12
CA SER A 104 12.28 7.29 -4.44
C SER A 104 13.05 8.26 -3.53
N LYS A 105 12.45 9.41 -3.23
CA LYS A 105 12.98 10.36 -2.24
C LYS A 105 13.00 9.76 -0.84
N LEU A 106 11.91 9.12 -0.41
CA LEU A 106 11.78 8.46 0.88
C LEU A 106 12.88 7.42 1.09
N SER A 107 13.17 6.59 0.09
CA SER A 107 14.27 5.61 0.16
C SER A 107 15.62 6.29 0.42
N THR A 108 15.89 7.41 -0.24
CA THR A 108 17.14 8.17 -0.05
C THR A 108 17.21 8.80 1.35
N LEU A 109 16.10 9.39 1.81
CA LEU A 109 16.00 10.02 3.13
C LEU A 109 16.09 9.00 4.28
N ALA A 110 15.49 7.82 4.09
CA ALA A 110 15.58 6.71 5.03
C ALA A 110 17.03 6.23 5.15
N LYS A 111 17.76 6.13 4.02
CA LYS A 111 19.18 5.77 4.00
C LYS A 111 20.07 6.79 4.71
N SER A 112 19.73 8.08 4.64
CA SER A 112 20.46 9.14 5.35
C SER A 112 19.94 9.42 6.75
N HIS A 113 18.89 8.72 7.20
CA HIS A 113 18.22 8.91 8.50
C HIS A 113 17.80 10.38 8.75
N ASP A 114 17.36 11.08 7.71
CA ASP A 114 16.87 12.46 7.84
C ASP A 114 15.43 12.42 8.36
N GLU A 115 15.26 12.37 9.68
CA GLU A 115 13.96 12.23 10.34
C GLU A 115 12.93 13.29 9.92
N PRO A 116 13.22 14.61 9.99
CA PRO A 116 12.25 15.63 9.62
C PRO A 116 11.82 15.54 8.15
N ALA A 117 12.77 15.33 7.23
CA ALA A 117 12.44 15.22 5.82
C ALA A 117 11.68 13.92 5.51
N THR A 118 12.03 12.83 6.18
CA THR A 118 11.35 11.53 6.08
C THR A 118 9.89 11.65 6.49
N GLN A 119 9.61 12.27 7.63
CA GLN A 119 8.25 12.48 8.11
C GLN A 119 7.41 13.30 7.12
N GLN A 120 7.96 14.39 6.59
CA GLN A 120 7.26 15.20 5.59
C GLN A 120 7.01 14.42 4.29
N CYS A 121 7.95 13.57 3.87
CA CYS A 121 7.81 12.73 2.69
C CYS A 121 6.71 11.68 2.88
N LEU A 122 6.67 11.01 4.05
CA LEU A 122 5.60 10.07 4.41
C LEU A 122 4.21 10.73 4.39
N GLN A 123 4.09 11.95 4.93
CA GLN A 123 2.83 12.70 4.90
C GLN A 123 2.35 12.97 3.46
N ARG A 124 3.24 13.38 2.55
CA ARG A 124 2.91 13.58 1.14
C ARG A 124 2.46 12.29 0.47
N ILE A 125 3.16 11.18 0.70
CA ILE A 125 2.77 9.85 0.18
C ILE A 125 1.37 9.46 0.68
N GLN A 126 1.09 9.63 1.98
CA GLN A 126 -0.22 9.30 2.54
C GLN A 126 -1.36 10.12 1.93
N VAL A 127 -1.12 11.39 1.57
CA VAL A 127 -2.10 12.21 0.86
C VAL A 127 -2.35 11.64 -0.54
N LYS A 128 -1.29 11.36 -1.31
CA LYS A 128 -1.40 10.84 -2.68
C LYS A 128 -2.09 9.47 -2.75
N VAL A 129 -1.75 8.60 -1.83
CA VAL A 129 -2.39 7.27 -1.71
C VAL A 129 -3.89 7.39 -1.39
N ARG A 130 -4.32 8.44 -0.67
CA ARG A 130 -5.74 8.72 -0.43
C ARG A 130 -6.43 9.25 -1.70
N GLU A 131 -5.81 10.18 -2.42
CA GLU A 131 -6.32 10.74 -3.69
C GLU A 131 -6.60 9.65 -4.75
N LEU A 132 -5.82 8.55 -4.74
CA LEU A 132 -6.08 7.39 -5.61
C LEU A 132 -7.42 6.70 -5.32
N HIS A 133 -7.88 6.70 -4.07
CA HIS A 133 -9.09 6.01 -3.65
C HIS A 133 -10.36 6.85 -3.83
N GLU A 134 -10.25 8.17 -3.82
CA GLU A 134 -11.41 9.07 -3.90
C GLU A 134 -12.24 8.77 -5.17
N LYS A 135 -13.50 8.37 -4.98
CA LYS A 135 -14.47 8.22 -6.06
C LYS A 135 -14.99 9.61 -6.45
N PRO A 136 -15.28 9.85 -7.75
CA PRO A 136 -15.93 11.10 -8.18
C PRO A 136 -17.31 11.27 -7.54
#